data_AF-A0A5C8A6E4-F1
#
_entry.id   AF-A0A5C8A6E4-F1
#
_cell.length_a   1.000
_cell.length_b   1.000
_cell.length_c   1.000
_cell.angle_alpha   90.00
_cell.angle_beta   90.00
_cell.angle_gamma   90.00
#
_symmetry.space_group_name_H-M   'P 1'
#
loop_
_entity.id
_entity.type
_entity.pdbx_description
1 polymer ?
#
loop_
_entity_poly.entity_id
_entity_poly.type
_entity_poly.pdbx_seq_one_letter_code
_entity_poly.pdbx_strand_id
1 'polypeptide(L)' 'NPNRGDQLFVSLSSVEEGVSTVSVDIYDLSGKRAMARTIAVQDGFVNTNVELGSQLASGLYMVHITAGDKAYTERLVIQP' A
#
# COMPACT_ATOMS: atom_id res chain seq x y z
N ASN A 1 -6.83 -11.22 -3.62
CA ASN A 1 -7.08 -10.96 -2.19
C ASN A 1 -8.23 -9.96 -2.05
N PRO A 2 -9.47 -10.44 -1.88
CA PRO A 2 -10.60 -9.57 -1.53
C PRO A 2 -10.38 -8.93 -0.15
N ASN A 3 -10.64 -7.64 -0.03
CA ASN A 3 -10.53 -6.85 1.19
C ASN A 3 -11.90 -6.22 1.52
N ARG A 4 -12.26 -6.15 2.79
CA ARG A 4 -13.52 -5.52 3.25
C ARG A 4 -13.47 -3.99 3.24
N GLY A 5 -12.34 -3.40 2.88
CA GLY A 5 -12.18 -1.96 2.72
C GLY A 5 -11.77 -1.23 3.99
N ASP A 6 -11.58 -1.92 5.12
CA ASP A 6 -11.19 -1.27 6.37
C ASP A 6 -9.69 -0.96 6.43
N GLN A 7 -8.86 -1.97 6.15
CA GLN A 7 -7.41 -1.90 6.30
C GLN A 7 -6.68 -2.75 5.26
N LEU A 8 -5.53 -2.27 4.80
CA LEU A 8 -4.57 -3.02 3.99
C LEU A 8 -3.35 -3.34 4.84
N PHE A 9 -3.04 -4.61 4.99
CA PHE A 9 -1.81 -5.05 5.64
C PHE A 9 -0.63 -4.96 4.66
N VAL A 10 0.37 -4.18 5.01
CA VAL A 10 1.61 -4.01 4.23
C VAL A 10 2.75 -4.68 4.98
N SER A 11 3.35 -5.68 4.36
CA SER A 11 4.47 -6.44 4.91
C SER A 11 5.60 -6.52 3.89
N LEU A 12 6.79 -6.02 4.26
CA LEU A 12 8.03 -6.17 3.51
C LEU A 12 9.07 -6.82 4.43
N SER A 13 9.52 -8.01 4.05
CA SER A 13 10.45 -8.83 4.83
C SER A 13 11.92 -8.44 4.67
N SER A 14 12.25 -7.57 3.72
CA SER A 14 13.59 -7.02 3.57
C SER A 14 13.51 -5.72 2.78
N VAL A 15 13.86 -4.64 3.46
CA VAL A 15 14.05 -3.32 2.89
C VAL A 15 15.55 -3.04 2.83
N GLU A 16 15.99 -2.40 1.75
CA GLU A 16 17.40 -2.09 1.51
C GLU A 16 17.98 -1.17 2.59
N GLU A 17 19.26 -1.36 2.92
CA GLU A 17 19.96 -0.52 3.89
C GLU A 17 19.99 0.94 3.44
N GLY A 18 19.75 1.86 4.36
CA GLY A 18 19.65 3.30 4.06
C GLY A 18 18.24 3.76 3.63
N VAL A 19 17.32 2.85 3.31
CA VAL A 19 15.91 3.21 3.07
C VAL A 19 15.18 3.32 4.40
N SER A 20 14.77 4.54 4.76
CA SER A 20 14.10 4.84 6.04
C SER A 20 12.57 4.85 5.95
N THR A 21 12.02 4.96 4.74
CA THR A 21 10.57 5.00 4.52
C THR A 21 10.17 4.27 3.25
N VAL A 22 8.92 3.82 3.22
CA VAL A 22 8.26 3.18 2.08
C VAL A 22 7.04 4.01 1.70
N SER A 23 6.88 4.26 0.41
CA SER A 23 5.69 4.93 -0.12
C SER A 23 4.67 3.89 -0.59
N VAL A 24 3.41 4.08 -0.21
CA VAL A 24 2.27 3.27 -0.65
C VAL A 24 1.27 4.20 -1.33
N ASP A 25 1.13 4.09 -2.64
CA ASP A 25 0.15 4.81 -3.44
C ASP A 25 -0.94 3.84 -3.93
N ILE A 26 -2.20 4.22 -3.82
CA ILE A 26 -3.33 3.44 -4.34
C ILE A 26 -4.00 4.22 -5.45
N TYR A 27 -4.15 3.59 -6.61
CA TYR A 27 -4.77 4.14 -7.80
C TYR A 27 -6.06 3.40 -8.13
N ASP A 28 -7.08 4.13 -8.59
CA ASP A 28 -8.23 3.50 -9.23
C ASP A 28 -7.89 3.08 -10.68
N LEU A 29 -8.83 2.40 -11.35
CA LEU A 29 -8.62 1.93 -12.73
C LEU A 29 -8.50 3.05 -13.78
N SER A 30 -8.88 4.28 -13.45
CA SER A 30 -8.66 5.44 -14.33
C SER A 30 -7.23 5.98 -14.24
N GLY A 31 -6.42 5.44 -13.31
CA GLY A 31 -5.08 5.94 -13.01
C GLY A 31 -5.07 7.14 -12.05
N LYS A 32 -6.23 7.50 -11.48
CA LYS A 32 -6.30 8.56 -10.47
C LYS A 32 -5.81 8.01 -9.13
N ARG A 33 -4.91 8.76 -8.48
CA ARG A 33 -4.46 8.41 -7.13
C ARG A 33 -5.59 8.63 -6.12
N ALA A 34 -6.07 7.53 -5.55
CA ALA A 34 -7.13 7.52 -4.55
C ALA A 34 -6.58 7.70 -3.13
N MET A 35 -5.39 7.19 -2.84
CA MET A 35 -4.75 7.31 -1.53
C MET A 35 -3.22 7.32 -1.64
N ALA A 36 -2.55 7.96 -0.68
CA ALA A 36 -1.10 7.89 -0.50
C ALA A 36 -0.75 7.81 0.99
N ARG A 37 0.27 7.02 1.32
CA ARG A 37 0.83 6.88 2.67
C ARG A 37 2.35 6.71 2.60
N THR A 38 3.03 7.23 3.61
CA THR A 38 4.45 6.98 3.86
C THR A 38 4.57 6.21 5.17
N ILE A 39 5.27 5.08 5.14
CA ILE A 39 5.43 4.17 6.28
C ILE A 39 6.92 4.14 6.66
N ALA A 40 7.23 4.33 7.94
CA ALA A 40 8.60 4.22 8.41
C ALA A 40 9.07 2.75 8.38
N VAL A 41 10.31 2.55 7.93
CA VAL A 41 10.99 1.26 8.00
C VAL A 41 11.53 1.08 9.42
N GLN A 42 11.30 -0.09 10.01
CA GLN A 42 11.79 -0.44 11.34
C GLN A 42 12.65 -1.69 11.23
N ASP A 43 13.94 -1.55 11.58
CA ASP A 43 14.94 -2.63 11.54
C ASP A 43 15.04 -3.36 10.19
N GLY A 44 14.83 -2.65 9.07
CA GLY A 44 14.84 -3.23 7.72
C GLY A 44 13.54 -3.93 7.32
N PHE A 45 12.49 -3.79 8.11
CA PHE A 45 11.17 -4.37 7.87
C PHE A 45 10.08 -3.29 7.80
N VAL A 46 9.00 -3.63 7.11
CA VAL A 46 7.71 -2.93 7.23
C VAL A 46 6.66 -3.95 7.60
N ASN A 47 5.88 -3.66 8.63
CA ASN A 47 4.79 -4.51 9.08
C ASN A 47 3.69 -3.63 9.68
N THR A 48 2.75 -3.17 8.86
CA THR A 48 1.81 -2.11 9.25
C THR A 48 0.45 -2.29 8.63
N ASN A 49 -0.60 -2.04 9.42
CA ASN A 49 -1.96 -1.86 8.92
C ASN A 49 -2.13 -0.43 8.41
N VAL A 50 -2.42 -0.30 7.12
CA VAL A 50 -2.83 0.97 6.52
C VAL A 50 -4.34 1.05 6.56
N GLU A 51 -4.88 1.99 7.34
CA GLU A 51 -6.30 2.30 7.32
C GLU A 51 -6.69 2.88 5.95
N LEU A 52 -7.59 2.16 5.27
CA LEU A 52 -8.17 2.58 3.99
C LEU A 52 -9.35 3.52 4.23
N GLY A 53 -10.07 3.30 5.34
CA GLY A 53 -11.23 4.07 5.77
C GLY A 53 -12.38 4.07 4.76
N SER A 54 -13.39 4.90 5.00
CA SER A 54 -14.48 5.15 4.03
C SER A 54 -14.04 5.95 2.79
N GLN A 55 -12.73 6.17 2.62
CA GLN A 55 -12.16 6.98 1.54
C GLN A 55 -12.17 6.23 0.20
N LEU A 56 -12.23 4.89 0.21
CA LEU A 56 -12.26 4.07 -0.98
C LEU A 56 -13.62 3.40 -1.15
N ALA A 57 -14.26 3.65 -2.29
CA ALA A 57 -15.48 2.94 -2.67
C ALA A 57 -15.17 1.47 -3.02
N SER A 58 -16.17 0.59 -2.96
CA SER A 58 -16.05 -0.77 -3.49
C SER A 58 -15.62 -0.74 -4.95
N GLY A 59 -14.64 -1.56 -5.31
CA GLY A 59 -14.04 -1.51 -6.63
C GLY A 59 -12.67 -2.17 -6.70
N LEU A 60 -12.05 -2.04 -7.87
CA LEU A 60 -10.72 -2.54 -8.17
C LEU A 60 -9.71 -1.39 -8.14
N TYR A 61 -8.58 -1.61 -7.48
CA TYR A 61 -7.50 -0.66 -7.30
C TYR A 61 -6.15 -1.31 -7.55
N MET A 62 -5.17 -0.50 -7.90
CA MET A 62 -3.75 -0.88 -7.96
C MET A 62 -2.98 -0.21 -6.83
N VAL A 63 -2.29 -1.03 -6.03
CA VAL A 63 -1.40 -0.58 -4.96
C VAL A 63 0.01 -0.59 -5.50
N HIS A 64 0.70 0.53 -5.39
CA HIS A 64 2.09 0.71 -5.76
C HIS A 64 2.89 0.96 -4.48
N ILE A 65 3.90 0.14 -4.26
CA ILE A 65 4.77 0.22 -3.09
C ILE A 65 6.18 0.51 -3.58
N THR A 66 6.79 1.60 -3.11
CA THR A 66 8.15 1.99 -3.47
C THR A 66 9.03 2.03 -2.22
N ALA A 67 10.12 1.28 -2.24
CA ALA A 67 11.11 1.18 -1.16
C ALA A 67 12.52 1.31 -1.75
N GLY A 68 13.09 2.52 -1.70
CA GLY A 68 14.33 2.84 -2.43
C GLY A 68 14.12 2.66 -3.94
N ASP A 69 14.99 1.88 -4.58
CA ASP A 69 14.92 1.59 -6.01
C ASP A 69 13.98 0.42 -6.36
N LYS A 70 13.36 -0.21 -5.36
CA LYS A 70 12.42 -1.32 -5.56
C LYS A 70 10.99 -0.80 -5.62
N ALA A 71 10.27 -1.25 -6.64
CA ALA A 71 8.85 -1.01 -6.80
C ALA A 71 8.07 -2.34 -6.88
N TYR A 72 6.93 -2.39 -6.21
CA TYR A 72 6.01 -3.51 -6.20
C TYR A 72 4.61 -3.02 -6.57
N THR A 73 3.88 -3.82 -7.35
CA THR A 73 2.50 -3.51 -7.70
C THR A 73 1.61 -4.69 -7.34
N GLU A 74 0.55 -4.41 -6.60
CA GLU A 74 -0.38 -5.40 -6.09
C GLU A 74 -1.83 -5.01 -6.32
N ARG A 75 -2.67 -6.03 -6.58
CA ARG A 75 -4.08 -5.83 -6.88
C ARG A 75 -4.95 -5.85 -5.64
N LEU A 76 -5.65 -4.75 -5.40
CA LEU A 76 -6.60 -4.60 -4.30
C LEU A 76 -8.04 -4.60 -4.83
N VAL A 77 -8.85 -5.54 -4.34
CA VAL A 77 -10.30 -5.58 -4.61
C VAL A 77 -11.02 -5.25 -3.31
N ILE A 78 -11.73 -4.14 -3.27
CA ILE A 78 -12.61 -3.77 -2.15
C ILE A 78 -14.02 -4.23 -2.50
N GLN A 79 -14.57 -5.11 -1.68
CA GLN A 79 -15.95 -5.58 -1.81
C GLN A 79 -16.84 -4.85 -0.80
N PRO A 80 -18.12 -4.57 -1.14
CA PRO A 80 -19.10 -4.03 -0.20
C PRO A 80 -19.44 -5.04 0.91
#